data_AF-A0A1W1X2J9-F1
#
_entry.id   AF-A0A1W1X2J9-F1
#
_cell.length_a   1.000
_cell.length_b   1.000
_cell.length_c   1.000
_cell.angle_alpha   90.00
_cell.angle_beta   90.00
_cell.angle_gamma   90.00
#
_symmetry.space_group_name_H-M   'P 1'
#
loop_
_entity.id
_entity.type
_entity.pdbx_description
1 polymer ?
#
loop_
_entity_poly.entity_id
_entity_poly.type
_entity_poly.pdbx_seq_one_letter_code
_entity_poly.pdbx_strand_id
1 'polypeptide(L)'
;MEHTEDSARIELLKIQNNRKPEQVISLVREPNAGGLHTEGLTKLFNVQEIWIDTRNIADALNEYARVLSFLMETMSQSEDLALPYGFQDEFTFDGVRYSLKSEGPYRVLRRVPETGQMVYDK
;
A
#
# COMPACT_ATOMS: atom_id res chain seq x y z
N MET A 1 4.70 6.34 -38.98
CA MET A 1 3.66 6.58 -37.96
C MET A 1 4.03 5.71 -36.79
N GLU A 2 4.79 6.26 -35.84
CA GLU A 2 5.15 5.54 -34.61
C GLU A 2 3.94 5.59 -33.67
N HIS A 3 3.42 4.43 -33.31
CA HIS A 3 2.47 4.30 -32.22
C HIS A 3 3.27 4.51 -30.92
N THR A 4 3.30 5.74 -30.41
CA THR A 4 3.52 5.95 -28.98
C THR A 4 2.35 5.31 -28.26
N GLU A 5 2.54 4.08 -27.78
CA GLU A 5 1.67 3.51 -26.76
C GLU A 5 1.79 4.42 -25.54
N ASP A 6 0.85 5.37 -25.47
CA ASP A 6 0.63 6.24 -24.35
C ASP A 6 0.41 5.31 -23.16
N SER A 7 1.47 5.14 -22.38
CA SER A 7 1.52 4.22 -21.27
C SER A 7 0.69 4.84 -20.17
N ALA A 8 -0.62 4.68 -20.28
CA ALA A 8 -1.59 5.39 -19.47
C ALA A 8 -1.49 4.88 -18.02
N ARG A 9 -1.44 5.82 -17.06
CA ARG A 9 -1.68 5.55 -15.65
C ARG A 9 -2.96 4.74 -15.51
N ILE A 10 -2.88 3.57 -14.87
CA ILE A 10 -4.05 2.70 -14.66
C ILE A 10 -4.43 2.77 -13.18
N GLU A 11 -5.61 3.31 -12.89
CA GLU A 11 -6.24 3.17 -11.56
C GLU A 11 -6.86 1.77 -11.47
N LEU A 12 -6.37 0.96 -10.54
CA LEU A 12 -6.82 -0.44 -10.39
C LEU A 12 -8.01 -0.55 -9.45
N LEU A 13 -7.98 0.19 -8.34
CA LEU A 13 -9.05 0.18 -7.34
C LEU A 13 -9.03 1.45 -6.48
N LYS A 14 -10.18 1.75 -5.90
CA LYS A 14 -10.36 2.78 -4.87
C LYS A 14 -10.67 2.12 -3.54
N ILE A 15 -10.02 2.61 -2.48
CA ILE A 15 -10.25 2.17 -1.11
C ILE A 15 -10.87 3.35 -0.38
N GLN A 16 -12.06 3.12 0.16
CA GLN A 16 -12.82 4.12 0.90
C GLN A 16 -12.80 3.76 2.38
N ASN A 17 -12.62 4.77 3.24
CA ASN A 17 -12.72 4.59 4.67
C ASN A 17 -14.18 4.31 5.05
N ASN A 18 -14.39 3.31 5.89
CA ASN A 18 -15.72 2.84 6.25
C ASN A 18 -16.44 3.83 7.19
N ARG A 19 -15.69 4.55 8.03
CA ARG A 19 -16.21 5.53 8.99
C ARG A 19 -16.32 6.94 8.41
N LYS A 20 -15.45 7.28 7.45
CA LYS A 20 -15.35 8.59 6.79
C LYS A 20 -15.36 8.43 5.26
N PRO A 21 -16.53 8.24 4.63
CA PRO A 21 -16.65 7.93 3.21
C PRO A 21 -15.96 8.92 2.26
N GLU A 22 -15.72 10.16 2.69
CA GLU A 22 -14.98 11.17 1.95
C GLU A 22 -13.46 10.90 1.86
N GLN A 23 -12.92 10.08 2.76
CA GLN A 23 -11.53 9.65 2.72
C GLN A 23 -11.39 8.47 1.76
N VAL A 24 -10.84 8.76 0.58
CA VAL A 24 -10.64 7.79 -0.49
C VAL A 24 -9.20 7.85 -0.98
N ILE A 25 -8.56 6.69 -1.06
CA ILE A 25 -7.26 6.51 -1.72
C ILE A 25 -7.41 5.65 -2.96
N SER A 26 -6.53 5.86 -3.93
CA SER A 26 -6.48 5.05 -5.15
C SER A 26 -5.23 4.19 -5.14
N LEU A 27 -5.32 2.96 -5.66
CA LEU A 27 -4.15 2.15 -5.98
C LEU A 27 -3.93 2.22 -7.49
N VAL A 28 -2.78 2.73 -7.88
CA VAL A 28 -2.44 3.01 -9.27
C VAL A 28 -1.24 2.19 -9.71
N ARG A 29 -1.23 1.81 -10.99
CA ARG A 29 -0.08 1.20 -11.65
C ARG A 29 0.62 2.24 -12.50
N GLU A 30 1.90 2.45 -12.23
CA GLU A 30 2.76 3.16 -13.18
C GLU A 30 3.28 2.19 -14.24
N PRO A 31 3.27 2.57 -15.52
CA PRO A 31 3.67 1.67 -16.59
C PRO A 31 5.14 1.22 -16.51
N ASN A 32 6.02 2.10 -16.02
CA ASN A 32 7.47 1.90 -16.06
C ASN A 32 8.06 1.41 -14.74
N ALA A 33 7.27 1.37 -13.66
CA ALA A 33 7.81 1.29 -12.32
C ALA A 33 7.76 -0.12 -11.71
N GLY A 34 7.22 -1.13 -12.39
CA GLY A 34 7.24 -2.52 -11.91
C GLY A 34 6.48 -2.75 -10.59
N GLY A 35 5.65 -1.80 -10.17
CA GLY A 35 4.93 -1.83 -8.89
C GLY A 35 3.61 -1.07 -8.96
N LEU A 36 2.87 -1.12 -7.84
CA LEU A 36 1.71 -0.29 -7.58
C LEU A 36 2.02 0.68 -6.47
N HIS A 37 1.36 1.83 -6.47
CA HIS A 37 1.43 2.74 -5.33
C HIS A 37 0.08 3.33 -5.00
N THR A 38 -0.05 3.78 -3.74
CA THR A 38 -1.22 4.53 -3.31
C THR A 38 -1.13 5.97 -3.77
N GLU A 39 -2.27 6.59 -4.01
CA GLU A 39 -2.41 8.03 -4.11
C GLU A 39 -3.48 8.50 -3.13
N GLY A 40 -3.15 9.52 -2.33
CA GLY A 40 -4.08 10.22 -1.46
C GLY A 40 -3.69 10.20 0.02
N LEU A 41 -2.80 9.30 0.44
CA LEU A 41 -2.36 9.22 1.83
C LEU A 41 -1.65 10.50 2.28
N THR A 42 -0.83 11.09 1.40
CA THR A 42 -0.12 12.34 1.69
C THR A 42 -1.11 13.47 1.91
N LYS A 43 -2.13 13.57 1.05
CA LYS A 43 -3.13 14.64 1.13
C LYS A 43 -4.05 14.48 2.33
N LEU A 44 -4.45 13.24 2.64
CA LEU A 44 -5.42 12.96 3.70
C LEU A 44 -4.78 12.97 5.08
N PHE A 45 -3.58 12.40 5.23
CA PHE A 45 -2.99 12.12 6.54
C PHE A 45 -1.57 12.69 6.71
N ASN A 46 -1.03 13.38 5.70
CA ASN A 46 0.34 13.91 5.70
C ASN A 46 1.42 12.83 5.92
N VAL A 47 1.21 11.64 5.35
CA VAL A 47 2.15 10.50 5.40
C VAL A 47 2.62 10.12 3.99
N GLN A 48 3.75 9.41 3.89
CA GLN A 48 4.25 8.89 2.61
C GLN A 48 3.23 7.94 1.97
N GLU A 49 3.16 7.97 0.63
CA GLU A 49 2.43 6.96 -0.13
C GLU A 49 3.08 5.57 0.04
N ILE A 50 2.28 4.53 -0.15
CA ILE A 50 2.70 3.14 0.01
C ILE A 50 2.96 2.51 -1.35
N TRP A 51 4.12 1.86 -1.49
CA TRP A 51 4.54 1.10 -2.65
C TRP A 51 4.33 -0.40 -2.43
N ILE A 52 3.83 -1.11 -3.44
CA ILE A 52 3.63 -2.56 -3.44
C ILE A 52 4.33 -3.15 -4.66
N ASP A 53 5.23 -4.11 -4.42
CA ASP A 53 5.94 -4.85 -5.47
C ASP A 53 4.98 -5.83 -6.19
N THR A 54 4.96 -5.79 -7.53
CA THR A 54 3.95 -6.50 -8.35
C THR A 54 4.30 -7.93 -8.71
N ARG A 55 5.39 -8.50 -8.19
CA ARG A 55 5.88 -9.83 -8.62
C ARG A 55 4.87 -10.99 -8.59
N ASN A 56 3.71 -10.86 -7.93
CA ASN A 56 2.53 -11.73 -8.08
C ASN A 56 1.20 -10.99 -7.74
N ILE A 57 0.96 -9.82 -8.35
CA ILE A 57 -0.07 -8.89 -7.84
C ILE A 57 -1.52 -9.39 -7.97
N ALA A 58 -1.86 -10.20 -8.98
CA ALA A 58 -3.26 -10.55 -9.26
C ALA A 58 -3.93 -11.28 -8.09
N ASP A 59 -3.20 -12.23 -7.48
CA ASP A 59 -3.70 -12.99 -6.32
C ASP A 59 -3.58 -12.20 -5.01
N ALA A 60 -2.58 -11.32 -4.91
CA ALA A 60 -2.30 -10.53 -3.71
C ALA A 60 -3.09 -9.21 -3.63
N LEU A 61 -3.78 -8.79 -4.70
CA LEU A 61 -4.46 -7.49 -4.76
C LEU A 61 -5.52 -7.34 -3.68
N ASN A 62 -6.34 -8.38 -3.49
CA ASN A 62 -7.39 -8.39 -2.45
C ASN A 62 -6.80 -8.39 -1.04
N GLU A 63 -5.67 -9.07 -0.83
CA GLU A 63 -4.94 -9.04 0.43
C GLU A 63 -4.44 -7.62 0.74
N TYR A 64 -3.71 -7.02 -0.20
CA TYR A 64 -3.19 -5.67 -0.02
C TYR A 64 -4.29 -4.62 0.10
N ALA A 65 -5.41 -4.74 -0.61
CA ALA A 65 -6.54 -3.84 -0.44
C ALA A 65 -7.09 -3.86 1.00
N ARG A 66 -7.18 -5.04 1.63
CA ARG A 66 -7.58 -5.17 3.04
C ARG A 66 -6.55 -4.54 3.99
N VAL A 67 -5.26 -4.77 3.74
CA VAL A 67 -4.18 -4.16 4.53
C VAL A 67 -4.19 -2.64 4.43
N LEU A 68 -4.33 -2.10 3.21
CA LEU A 68 -4.40 -0.65 2.98
C LEU A 68 -5.64 -0.02 3.62
N SER A 69 -6.79 -0.70 3.56
CA SER A 69 -8.00 -0.28 4.27
C SER A 69 -7.77 -0.20 5.78
N PHE A 70 -7.17 -1.23 6.38
CA PHE A 70 -6.80 -1.23 7.80
C PHE A 70 -5.84 -0.08 8.18
N LEU A 71 -4.81 0.15 7.37
CA LEU A 71 -3.86 1.24 7.60
C LEU A 71 -4.54 2.61 7.53
N MET A 72 -5.40 2.83 6.52
CA MET A 72 -6.17 4.07 6.37
C MET A 72 -7.12 4.31 7.56
N GLU A 73 -7.79 3.27 8.05
CA GLU A 73 -8.63 3.36 9.26
C GLU A 73 -7.81 3.75 10.49
N THR A 74 -6.60 3.19 10.64
CA THR A 74 -5.71 3.50 11.76
C THR A 74 -5.19 4.94 11.70
N MET A 75 -4.89 5.43 10.49
CA MET A 75 -4.52 6.84 10.25
C MET A 75 -5.69 7.78 10.59
N SER A 76 -6.89 7.48 10.10
CA SER A 76 -8.09 8.25 10.39
C SER A 76 -8.40 8.33 11.88
N GLN A 77 -8.22 7.25 12.62
CA GLN A 77 -8.41 7.24 14.08
C GLN A 77 -7.39 8.12 14.80
N SER A 78 -6.16 8.18 14.30
CA SER A 78 -5.13 9.04 14.87
C SER A 78 -5.44 10.52 14.62
N GLU A 79 -5.96 10.86 13.42
CA GLU A 79 -6.48 12.20 13.13
C GLU A 79 -7.65 12.60 14.05
N ASP A 80 -8.60 11.69 14.29
CA ASP A 80 -9.75 11.95 15.19
C ASP A 80 -9.31 12.30 16.61
N LEU A 81 -8.16 11.79 17.03
CA LEU A 81 -7.57 12.03 18.34
C LEU A 81 -6.54 13.18 18.34
N ALA A 82 -6.34 13.85 17.19
CA ALA A 82 -5.30 14.85 16.99
C ALA A 82 -3.88 14.36 17.37
N LEU A 83 -3.61 13.07 17.14
CA LEU A 83 -2.33 12.44 17.43
C LEU A 83 -1.46 12.36 16.16
N PRO A 84 -0.13 12.54 16.28
CA PRO A 84 0.77 12.31 15.15
C PRO A 84 0.74 10.84 14.76
N TYR A 85 0.50 10.56 13.47
CA TYR A 85 0.60 9.20 12.93
C TYR A 85 2.03 8.94 12.42
N GLY A 86 2.57 7.79 12.79
CA GLY A 86 3.81 7.26 12.23
C GLY A 86 3.61 5.80 11.84
N PHE A 87 4.13 5.40 10.68
CA PHE A 87 4.15 4.00 10.30
C PHE A 87 4.96 3.19 11.32
N GLN A 88 4.40 2.07 11.76
CA GLN A 88 5.18 1.02 12.39
C GLN A 88 5.95 0.29 11.29
N ASP A 89 7.25 0.09 11.51
CA ASP A 89 8.11 -0.58 10.52
C ASP A 89 7.64 -2.02 10.25
N GLU A 90 7.03 -2.67 11.26
CA GLU A 90 6.41 -3.98 11.13
C GLU A 90 5.12 -4.06 11.95
N PHE A 91 4.13 -4.79 11.43
CA PHE A 91 2.83 -4.99 12.07
C PHE A 91 2.24 -6.34 11.67
N THR A 92 1.20 -6.79 12.39
CA THR A 92 0.47 -8.02 12.07
C THR A 92 -0.98 -7.67 11.73
N PHE A 93 -1.47 -8.21 10.63
CA PHE A 93 -2.85 -8.07 10.18
C PHE A 93 -3.35 -9.41 9.66
N ASP A 94 -4.54 -9.84 10.11
CA ASP A 94 -5.15 -11.13 9.72
C ASP A 94 -4.20 -12.34 9.88
N GLY A 95 -3.39 -12.34 10.96
CA GLY A 95 -2.39 -13.37 11.24
C GLY A 95 -1.11 -13.30 10.39
N VAL A 96 -1.02 -12.37 9.44
CA VAL A 96 0.15 -12.20 8.57
C VAL A 96 0.99 -11.01 9.04
N ARG A 97 2.31 -11.19 9.08
CA ARG A 97 3.26 -10.12 9.41
C ARG A 97 3.63 -9.33 8.14
N TYR A 98 3.62 -8.01 8.24
CA TYR A 98 3.98 -7.09 7.18
C TYR A 98 5.07 -6.13 7.65
N SER A 99 5.83 -5.59 6.70
CA SER A 99 6.79 -4.51 6.92
C SER A 99 6.48 -3.31 6.04
N LEU A 100 6.67 -2.10 6.55
CA LEU A 100 6.54 -0.80 5.87
C LEU A 100 7.82 0.02 6.00
N LYS A 101 8.82 -0.32 5.18
CA LYS A 101 10.13 0.36 5.23
C LYS A 101 10.14 1.60 4.33
N SER A 102 10.78 2.67 4.79
CA SER A 102 10.98 3.87 3.97
C SER A 102 12.00 3.56 2.87
N GLU A 103 11.62 3.73 1.61
CA GLU A 103 12.53 3.64 0.46
C GLU A 103 12.22 4.83 -0.48
N GLY A 104 13.05 5.87 -0.40
CA GLY A 104 12.86 7.10 -1.18
C GLY A 104 11.55 7.83 -0.80
N PRO A 105 10.69 8.18 -1.78
CA PRO A 105 9.45 8.90 -1.50
C PRO A 105 8.34 7.99 -0.94
N TYR A 106 8.52 6.67 -0.94
CA TYR A 106 7.48 5.70 -0.59
C TYR A 106 7.78 4.91 0.68
N ARG A 107 6.73 4.33 1.25
CA ARG A 107 6.79 3.22 2.20
C ARG A 107 6.54 1.91 1.47
N VAL A 108 7.54 1.04 1.42
CA VAL A 108 7.42 -0.22 0.71
C VAL A 108 6.78 -1.28 1.60
N LEU A 109 5.58 -1.70 1.21
CA LEU A 109 4.82 -2.75 1.86
C LEU A 109 5.27 -4.12 1.36
N ARG A 110 5.70 -4.97 2.29
CA ARG A 110 6.07 -6.36 1.99
C ARG A 110 5.51 -7.29 3.05
N ARG A 111 5.12 -8.49 2.66
CA ARG A 111 4.89 -9.59 3.60
C ARG A 111 6.23 -10.02 4.19
N VAL A 112 6.28 -10.20 5.50
CA VAL A 112 7.42 -10.79 6.19
C VAL A 112 7.16 -12.30 6.27
N PRO A 113 8.05 -13.15 5.73
CA PRO A 113 7.90 -14.60 5.86
C PRO A 113 7.87 -15.00 7.33
N GLU A 114 6.99 -15.91 7.72
CA GLU A 114 7.06 -16.55 9.03
C GLU A 114 8.41 -17.27 9.15
N THR A 115 9.16 -16.98 10.20
CA THR A 115 10.45 -17.61 10.44
C THR A 115 10.20 -19.09 10.73
N GLY A 116 10.31 -19.93 9.69
CA GLY A 116 9.92 -21.34 9.73
C GLY A 116 9.93 -22.02 8.35
N GLN A 117 9.84 -21.28 7.25
CA GLN A 117 10.25 -21.78 5.94
C GLN A 117 11.76 -21.54 5.78
N MET A 118 12.56 -22.55 6.14
CA MET A 118 13.92 -22.66 5.65
C MET A 118 13.85 -22.68 4.13
N VAL A 119 14.16 -21.55 3.48
CA VAL A 119 14.49 -21.55 2.06
C VAL A 119 15.90 -22.13 1.97
N TYR A 120 16.00 -23.46 2.05
CA TYR A 120 17.08 -24.13 1.37
C TYR A 120 16.71 -24.08 -0.11
N ASP A 121 17.36 -23.22 -0.87
CA ASP A 121 17.75 -23.64 -2.22
C ASP A 121 19.02 -22.91 -2.66
N LYS A 122 19.84 -23.70 -3.36
CA LYS A 122 21.23 -23.47 -3.76
C LYS A 122 21.39 -22.41 -4.85
#